data_AF-A0A2G1W191-F1
#
_entry.id   AF-A0A2G1W191-F1
#
_cell.length_a   1.000
_cell.length_b   1.000
_cell.length_c   1.000
_cell.angle_alpha   90.00
_cell.angle_beta   90.00
_cell.angle_gamma   90.00
#
_symmetry.space_group_name_H-M   'P 1'
#
loop_
_entity.id
_entity.type
_entity.pdbx_description
1 polymer ?
#
loop_
_entity_poly.entity_id
_entity_poly.type
_entity_poly.pdbx_seq_one_letter_code
_entity_poly.pdbx_strand_id
1 'polypeptide(L)'
;MKPAPSSARASRISRRQFTATGIAAGAAIGVHTSRSASAQATSPSEKLGVAICGVNSRGGEHIRGFDKDPRTEIRVLVDIDEKVGNSRADKVADLQGLRPKVVKDFRDALDMDDVHILTSATPNHWHALMGVEAMQAGKDVYIEKPISHNIHEGRALVAAAAKYGRMFQTGTQCRSSSGIREGMQFLADGGIGEVKLARGLCYKRRKSIGPLGDYEIPAGVDFNQWSGPATYTDPKLTRQRFHYDWHWQRHYGNGDSGNQGPHQTDVARWGLGLERHPNAVLSYAGRLGYKAERKDPDYVDAGDTANTQVSIYDYGDKTIVFETRGLSVDESADQEINELFGYSKGNKIGVIFYGEDGYLVQGPSYNRCAVFDKQRKLVREFKATSSVGDAHFANFLDAVQSRDASTLHADARCGHLSAAIAHLGNISYYVGQENRVDPKTISESLANISSLDDDQATLDRTLQHLRDNNVDPEKEQLSLGPVLKFDPEAEGFVDNDEAKAMETREYRDGFVVPSAADV
;
A
#
# COMPACT_ATOMS: atom_id res chain seq x y z
N MET A 1 -13.06 -67.78 -42.11
CA MET A 1 -13.62 -66.63 -41.35
C MET A 1 -12.47 -65.85 -40.71
N LYS A 2 -12.41 -64.53 -40.90
CA LYS A 2 -11.56 -63.60 -40.14
C LYS A 2 -12.48 -62.53 -39.51
N PRO A 3 -12.25 -62.12 -38.26
CA PRO A 3 -12.61 -60.79 -37.80
C PRO A 3 -11.37 -59.87 -37.78
N ALA A 4 -11.57 -58.58 -38.03
CA ALA A 4 -10.59 -57.52 -37.84
C ALA A 4 -10.95 -56.68 -36.59
N PRO A 5 -9.99 -56.04 -35.91
CA PRO A 5 -10.25 -55.24 -34.70
C PRO A 5 -10.79 -53.83 -35.00
N SER A 6 -11.40 -53.23 -33.99
CA SER A 6 -12.13 -51.95 -34.08
C SER A 6 -11.26 -50.68 -33.94
N SER A 7 -11.86 -49.54 -34.27
CA SER A 7 -11.23 -48.22 -34.39
C SER A 7 -10.86 -47.53 -33.07
N ALA A 8 -9.93 -46.58 -33.18
CA ALA A 8 -9.34 -45.83 -32.08
C ALA A 8 -10.23 -44.68 -31.54
N ARG A 9 -9.88 -44.22 -30.33
CA ARG A 9 -10.32 -42.93 -29.76
C ARG A 9 -9.09 -42.22 -29.19
N ALA A 10 -8.86 -40.96 -29.58
CA ALA A 10 -7.63 -40.24 -29.22
C ALA A 10 -7.59 -39.85 -27.74
N SER A 11 -6.44 -40.06 -27.09
CA SER A 11 -6.16 -39.62 -25.71
C SER A 11 -5.53 -38.23 -25.70
N ARG A 12 -5.93 -37.40 -24.72
CA ARG A 12 -5.35 -36.08 -24.48
C ARG A 12 -3.97 -36.23 -23.82
N ILE A 13 -2.97 -35.50 -24.29
CA ILE A 13 -1.64 -35.43 -23.66
C ILE A 13 -1.71 -34.51 -22.43
N SER A 14 -1.18 -34.96 -21.29
CA SER A 14 -1.15 -34.21 -20.03
C SER A 14 0.13 -33.39 -19.88
N ARG A 15 0.05 -32.27 -19.15
CA ARG A 15 1.08 -31.20 -19.02
C ARG A 15 2.33 -31.59 -18.21
N ARG A 16 2.86 -32.83 -18.32
CA ARG A 16 3.93 -33.33 -17.42
C ARG A 16 5.18 -33.89 -18.12
N GLN A 17 5.46 -33.47 -19.36
CA GLN A 17 6.69 -33.83 -20.08
C GLN A 17 7.26 -32.63 -20.89
N PHE A 18 7.71 -31.58 -20.20
CA PHE A 18 8.55 -30.56 -20.84
C PHE A 18 9.54 -29.88 -19.87
N THR A 19 10.44 -30.68 -19.28
CA THR A 19 11.65 -30.20 -18.59
C THR A 19 12.79 -31.22 -18.71
N ALA A 20 13.43 -31.28 -19.88
CA ALA A 20 14.74 -31.91 -20.06
C ALA A 20 15.39 -31.44 -21.38
N THR A 21 16.69 -31.10 -21.34
CA THR A 21 17.53 -30.63 -22.48
C THR A 21 17.11 -29.27 -23.07
N GLY A 22 18.02 -28.32 -23.32
CA GLY A 22 19.46 -28.26 -23.08
C GLY A 22 20.05 -26.98 -23.71
N ILE A 23 21.16 -26.46 -23.17
CA ILE A 23 21.79 -25.23 -23.68
C ILE A 23 22.46 -25.47 -25.03
N ALA A 24 22.14 -24.66 -26.04
CA ALA A 24 22.98 -24.45 -27.23
C ALA A 24 22.77 -23.02 -27.76
N ALA A 25 23.86 -22.26 -27.90
CA ALA A 25 23.80 -20.89 -28.40
C ALA A 25 23.62 -20.85 -29.92
N GLY A 26 22.80 -19.92 -30.41
CA GLY A 26 22.63 -19.65 -31.84
C GLY A 26 22.14 -18.23 -32.06
N ALA A 27 23.00 -17.36 -32.61
CA ALA A 27 22.64 -15.99 -32.90
C ALA A 27 21.69 -15.94 -34.12
N ALA A 28 20.46 -15.52 -33.89
CA ALA A 28 19.53 -15.13 -34.94
C ALA A 28 19.01 -13.73 -34.61
N ILE A 29 19.39 -12.74 -35.44
CA ILE A 29 18.83 -11.39 -35.38
C ILE A 29 17.40 -11.47 -35.93
N GLY A 30 16.47 -11.85 -35.05
CA GLY A 30 15.04 -11.78 -35.31
C GLY A 30 14.59 -10.34 -35.20
N VAL A 31 14.30 -9.70 -36.35
CA VAL A 31 13.58 -8.43 -36.35
C VAL A 31 12.16 -8.69 -35.84
N HIS A 32 11.97 -8.56 -34.54
CA HIS A 32 10.65 -8.45 -33.96
C HIS A 32 10.05 -7.12 -34.45
N THR A 33 9.28 -7.19 -35.53
CA THR A 33 8.35 -6.13 -35.90
C THR A 33 7.28 -6.07 -34.82
N SER A 34 7.55 -5.32 -33.76
CA SER A 34 6.59 -5.01 -32.71
C SER A 34 5.36 -4.38 -33.37
N ARG A 35 4.30 -5.17 -33.53
CA ARG A 35 2.95 -4.63 -33.68
C ARG A 35 2.56 -4.04 -32.35
N SER A 36 3.10 -2.86 -32.07
CA SER A 36 2.52 -1.91 -31.12
C SER A 36 1.21 -1.44 -31.73
N ALA A 37 0.19 -2.31 -31.69
CA ALA A 37 -1.18 -1.88 -31.75
C ALA A 37 -1.40 -1.06 -30.47
N SER A 38 -1.18 0.24 -30.57
CA SER A 38 -1.61 1.17 -29.55
C SER A 38 -3.09 0.95 -29.34
N ALA A 39 -3.47 0.54 -28.12
CA ALA A 39 -4.84 0.53 -27.64
C ALA A 39 -5.33 1.98 -27.53
N GLN A 40 -5.56 2.58 -28.69
CA GLN A 40 -6.18 3.86 -28.91
C GLN A 40 -7.62 3.50 -29.31
N ALA A 41 -8.59 3.91 -28.48
CA ALA A 41 -10.00 3.79 -28.81
C ALA A 41 -10.21 4.35 -30.23
N THR A 42 -10.64 3.50 -31.16
CA THR A 42 -10.60 3.75 -32.61
C THR A 42 -11.66 4.75 -33.08
N SER A 43 -12.49 5.25 -32.16
CA SER A 43 -13.31 6.44 -32.37
C SER A 43 -13.54 7.19 -31.05
N PRO A 44 -13.89 8.49 -31.07
CA PRO A 44 -14.35 9.23 -29.90
C PRO A 44 -15.63 8.68 -29.23
N SER A 45 -16.24 7.63 -29.78
CA SER A 45 -17.40 6.92 -29.23
C SER A 45 -17.08 5.57 -28.59
N GLU A 46 -15.86 5.06 -28.67
CA GLU A 46 -15.47 3.82 -27.99
C GLU A 46 -15.06 4.08 -26.54
N LYS A 47 -15.73 3.40 -25.61
CA LYS A 47 -15.43 3.47 -24.17
C LYS A 47 -14.21 2.60 -23.83
N LEU A 48 -13.41 3.07 -22.89
CA LEU A 48 -12.34 2.32 -22.24
C LEU A 48 -12.95 1.19 -21.40
N GLY A 49 -12.84 -0.05 -21.87
CA GLY A 49 -13.23 -1.23 -21.10
C GLY A 49 -12.30 -1.46 -19.89
N VAL A 50 -12.89 -1.68 -18.72
CA VAL A 50 -12.19 -1.80 -17.43
C VAL A 50 -12.37 -3.20 -16.83
N ALA A 51 -11.28 -3.78 -16.32
CA ALA A 51 -11.27 -4.93 -15.43
C ALA A 51 -10.99 -4.50 -13.98
N ILE A 52 -11.86 -4.87 -13.03
CA ILE A 52 -11.76 -4.47 -11.61
C ILE A 52 -11.45 -5.69 -10.74
N CYS A 53 -10.30 -5.68 -10.06
CA CYS A 53 -9.83 -6.78 -9.21
C CYS A 53 -10.08 -6.51 -7.72
N GLY A 54 -10.74 -7.45 -7.04
CA GLY A 54 -11.11 -7.34 -5.62
C GLY A 54 -12.26 -6.36 -5.41
N VAL A 55 -13.51 -6.80 -5.65
CA VAL A 55 -14.66 -5.89 -5.88
C VAL A 55 -15.51 -5.62 -4.63
N ASN A 56 -15.06 -6.07 -3.46
CA ASN A 56 -15.79 -5.93 -2.20
C ASN A 56 -15.83 -4.47 -1.68
N SER A 57 -15.10 -4.14 -0.60
CA SER A 57 -15.21 -2.82 0.04
C SER A 57 -14.61 -1.71 -0.84
N ARG A 58 -13.29 -1.66 -0.97
CA ARG A 58 -12.62 -0.60 -1.74
C ARG A 58 -12.81 -0.75 -3.25
N GLY A 59 -12.91 -1.96 -3.79
CA GLY A 59 -13.31 -2.16 -5.19
C GLY A 59 -14.75 -1.71 -5.49
N GLY A 60 -15.64 -1.63 -4.48
CA GLY A 60 -16.94 -0.97 -4.62
C GLY A 60 -16.84 0.55 -4.83
N GLU A 61 -15.74 1.17 -4.42
CA GLU A 61 -15.39 2.56 -4.77
C GLU A 61 -14.84 2.66 -6.19
N HIS A 62 -14.05 1.67 -6.64
CA HIS A 62 -13.56 1.60 -8.02
C HIS A 62 -14.73 1.48 -9.00
N ILE A 63 -15.68 0.57 -8.73
CA ILE A 63 -16.92 0.45 -9.50
C ILE A 63 -17.62 1.83 -9.61
N ARG A 64 -17.79 2.57 -8.51
CA ARG A 64 -18.44 3.91 -8.56
C ARG A 64 -17.56 5.05 -9.07
N GLY A 65 -16.25 4.84 -9.24
CA GLY A 65 -15.35 5.80 -9.86
C GLY A 65 -15.43 5.70 -11.39
N PHE A 66 -15.24 4.48 -11.90
CA PHE A 66 -15.34 4.19 -13.33
C PHE A 66 -16.77 4.33 -13.86
N ASP A 67 -17.78 3.89 -13.12
CA ASP A 67 -19.20 4.01 -13.51
C ASP A 67 -19.66 5.47 -13.76
N LYS A 68 -19.18 6.42 -12.95
CA LYS A 68 -19.49 7.83 -13.13
C LYS A 68 -18.83 8.47 -14.35
N ASP A 69 -17.72 7.90 -14.84
CA ASP A 69 -16.98 8.49 -15.94
C ASP A 69 -17.50 7.92 -17.28
N PRO A 70 -18.16 8.76 -18.12
CA PRO A 70 -18.82 8.29 -19.34
C PRO A 70 -17.85 7.72 -20.39
N ARG A 71 -16.54 7.91 -20.19
CA ARG A 71 -15.48 7.34 -21.04
C ARG A 71 -15.28 5.84 -20.83
N THR A 72 -15.88 5.22 -19.81
CA THR A 72 -15.53 3.85 -19.41
C THR A 72 -16.71 2.88 -19.35
N GLU A 73 -16.41 1.59 -19.49
CA GLU A 73 -17.38 0.51 -19.32
C GLU A 73 -16.75 -0.63 -18.55
N ILE A 74 -17.44 -1.12 -17.52
CA ILE A 74 -16.92 -2.20 -16.68
C ILE A 74 -17.18 -3.52 -17.41
N ARG A 75 -16.13 -4.14 -17.95
CA ARG A 75 -16.21 -5.36 -18.76
C ARG A 75 -16.01 -6.62 -17.93
N VAL A 76 -15.11 -6.56 -16.95
CA VAL A 76 -14.73 -7.72 -16.13
C VAL A 76 -14.65 -7.35 -14.65
N LEU A 77 -15.22 -8.20 -13.79
CA LEU A 77 -14.95 -8.21 -12.35
C LEU A 77 -14.14 -9.45 -12.01
N VAL A 78 -13.00 -9.25 -11.35
CA VAL A 78 -12.14 -10.34 -10.86
C VAL A 78 -12.30 -10.44 -9.35
N ASP A 79 -12.85 -11.54 -8.86
CA ASP A 79 -12.95 -11.81 -7.43
C ASP A 79 -12.82 -13.30 -7.13
N ILE A 80 -12.10 -13.62 -6.07
CA ILE A 80 -11.87 -15.00 -5.64
C ILE A 80 -13.10 -15.58 -4.91
N ASP A 81 -14.01 -14.72 -4.45
CA ASP A 81 -15.27 -15.04 -3.80
C ASP A 81 -16.42 -14.87 -4.81
N GLU A 82 -16.94 -15.99 -5.33
CA GLU A 82 -17.99 -16.00 -6.36
C GLU A 82 -19.25 -15.22 -5.96
N LYS A 83 -19.58 -15.21 -4.66
CA LYS A 83 -20.77 -14.53 -4.15
C LYS A 83 -20.57 -13.01 -4.19
N VAL A 84 -19.39 -12.55 -3.80
CA VAL A 84 -19.00 -11.13 -3.91
C VAL A 84 -18.95 -10.69 -5.37
N GLY A 85 -18.25 -11.44 -6.22
CA GLY A 85 -18.09 -11.14 -7.65
C GLY A 85 -19.43 -11.03 -8.39
N ASN A 86 -20.32 -12.02 -8.22
CA ASN A 86 -21.64 -12.00 -8.86
C ASN A 86 -22.54 -10.88 -8.32
N SER A 87 -22.63 -10.70 -7.00
CA SER A 87 -23.44 -9.62 -6.41
C SER A 87 -22.99 -8.23 -6.87
N ARG A 88 -21.70 -8.04 -7.15
CA ARG A 88 -21.17 -6.80 -7.75
C ARG A 88 -21.45 -6.69 -9.24
N ALA A 89 -21.39 -7.78 -9.99
CA ALA A 89 -21.71 -7.77 -11.41
C ALA A 89 -23.18 -7.45 -11.67
N ASP A 90 -24.09 -8.00 -10.84
CA ASP A 90 -25.53 -7.68 -10.92
C ASP A 90 -25.76 -6.18 -10.67
N LYS A 91 -25.10 -5.61 -9.65
CA LYS A 91 -25.12 -4.15 -9.41
C LYS A 91 -24.56 -3.33 -10.56
N VAL A 92 -23.51 -3.79 -11.25
CA VAL A 92 -22.98 -3.08 -12.44
C VAL A 92 -23.98 -3.16 -13.60
N ALA A 93 -24.72 -4.27 -13.75
CA ALA A 93 -25.79 -4.37 -14.73
C ALA A 93 -26.91 -3.34 -14.48
N ASP A 94 -27.29 -3.12 -13.21
CA ASP A 94 -28.26 -2.08 -12.83
C ASP A 94 -27.78 -0.65 -13.13
N LEU A 95 -26.46 -0.41 -13.08
CA LEU A 95 -25.86 0.91 -13.30
C LEU A 95 -25.60 1.21 -14.78
N GLN A 96 -25.02 0.25 -15.52
CA GLN A 96 -24.53 0.46 -16.89
C GLN A 96 -25.40 -0.20 -17.97
N GLY A 97 -26.40 -1.01 -17.58
CA GLY A 97 -27.20 -1.83 -18.51
C GLY A 97 -26.46 -3.04 -19.10
N LEU A 98 -25.17 -3.18 -18.82
CA LEU A 98 -24.32 -4.30 -19.22
C LEU A 98 -23.82 -5.03 -17.97
N ARG A 99 -24.07 -6.34 -17.90
CA ARG A 99 -23.50 -7.17 -16.82
C ARG A 99 -22.07 -7.58 -17.18
N PRO A 100 -21.05 -7.23 -16.36
CA PRO A 100 -19.68 -7.66 -16.60
C PRO A 100 -19.52 -9.17 -16.45
N LYS A 101 -18.51 -9.71 -17.14
CA LYS A 101 -18.06 -11.09 -16.91
C LYS A 101 -17.40 -11.17 -15.52
N VAL A 102 -17.67 -12.25 -14.79
CA VAL A 102 -17.03 -12.53 -13.49
C VAL A 102 -16.00 -13.64 -13.70
N VAL A 103 -14.78 -13.43 -13.23
CA VAL A 103 -13.66 -14.39 -13.27
C VAL A 103 -12.92 -14.42 -11.92
N LYS A 104 -12.08 -15.44 -11.71
CA LYS A 104 -11.29 -15.60 -10.47
C LYS A 104 -9.79 -15.30 -10.64
N ASP A 105 -9.24 -15.51 -11.83
CA ASP A 105 -7.90 -15.06 -12.18
C ASP A 105 -8.02 -13.78 -13.02
N PHE A 106 -7.17 -12.80 -12.74
CA PHE A 106 -7.12 -11.54 -13.48
C PHE A 106 -6.53 -11.74 -14.88
N ARG A 107 -5.73 -12.80 -15.09
CA ARG A 107 -5.15 -13.17 -16.39
C ARG A 107 -6.21 -13.46 -17.45
N ASP A 108 -7.36 -14.02 -17.05
CA ASP A 108 -8.52 -14.19 -17.93
C ASP A 108 -9.00 -12.85 -18.53
N ALA A 109 -8.76 -11.72 -17.84
CA ALA A 109 -9.07 -10.36 -18.30
C ALA A 109 -7.96 -9.70 -19.11
N LEU A 110 -6.70 -10.14 -18.95
CA LEU A 110 -5.58 -9.65 -19.74
C LEU A 110 -5.70 -10.09 -21.20
N ASP A 111 -6.15 -11.33 -21.42
CA ASP A 111 -6.39 -11.93 -22.75
C ASP A 111 -7.59 -11.32 -23.52
N MET A 112 -8.31 -10.35 -22.94
CA MET A 112 -9.47 -9.73 -23.61
C MET A 112 -9.07 -8.43 -24.34
N ASP A 113 -9.34 -8.38 -25.65
CA ASP A 113 -9.02 -7.22 -26.50
C ASP A 113 -9.83 -5.96 -26.13
N ASP A 114 -11.04 -6.11 -25.59
CA ASP A 114 -11.91 -5.01 -25.18
C ASP A 114 -11.61 -4.47 -23.75
N VAL A 115 -10.66 -5.08 -23.05
CA VAL A 115 -10.15 -4.60 -21.75
C VAL A 115 -8.88 -3.78 -21.99
N HIS A 116 -8.91 -2.52 -21.56
CA HIS A 116 -7.83 -1.54 -21.73
C HIS A 116 -7.14 -1.20 -20.40
N ILE A 117 -7.93 -1.20 -19.32
CA ILE A 117 -7.50 -0.84 -17.96
C ILE A 117 -7.69 -2.04 -17.04
N LEU A 118 -6.68 -2.33 -16.21
CA LEU A 118 -6.84 -3.14 -15.01
C LEU A 118 -6.72 -2.25 -13.77
N THR A 119 -7.70 -2.34 -12.88
CA THR A 119 -7.65 -1.68 -11.57
C THR A 119 -7.67 -2.71 -10.45
N SER A 120 -6.93 -2.47 -9.36
CA SER A 120 -6.84 -3.42 -8.23
C SER A 120 -7.08 -2.77 -6.87
N ALA A 121 -7.92 -3.43 -6.08
CA ALA A 121 -8.20 -3.16 -4.67
C ALA A 121 -8.12 -4.48 -3.85
N THR A 122 -7.19 -5.35 -4.21
CA THR A 122 -6.90 -6.63 -3.55
C THR A 122 -6.04 -6.45 -2.30
N PRO A 123 -5.65 -7.51 -1.57
CA PRO A 123 -4.66 -7.41 -0.51
C PRO A 123 -3.26 -7.02 -1.05
N ASN A 124 -2.45 -6.36 -0.22
CA ASN A 124 -1.14 -5.79 -0.61
C ASN A 124 -0.24 -6.76 -1.40
N HIS A 125 -0.15 -8.02 -0.97
CA HIS A 125 0.69 -9.06 -1.57
C HIS A 125 0.31 -9.44 -3.01
N TRP A 126 -0.80 -8.94 -3.56
CA TRP A 126 -1.22 -9.17 -4.94
C TRP A 126 -0.90 -8.00 -5.89
N HIS A 127 -0.73 -6.80 -5.36
CA HIS A 127 -0.70 -5.57 -6.16
C HIS A 127 0.42 -5.57 -7.20
N ALA A 128 1.66 -5.82 -6.80
CA ALA A 128 2.80 -5.76 -7.70
C ALA A 128 2.72 -6.78 -8.85
N LEU A 129 2.33 -8.03 -8.57
CA LEU A 129 2.20 -9.05 -9.62
C LEU A 129 1.10 -8.67 -10.63
N MET A 130 -0.07 -8.25 -10.15
CA MET A 130 -1.17 -7.81 -11.03
C MET A 130 -0.75 -6.63 -11.89
N GLY A 131 -0.05 -5.65 -11.33
CA GLY A 131 0.40 -4.48 -12.08
C GLY A 131 1.47 -4.79 -13.13
N VAL A 132 2.48 -5.60 -12.80
CA VAL A 132 3.52 -6.00 -13.76
C VAL A 132 2.93 -6.81 -14.91
N GLU A 133 2.18 -7.88 -14.63
CA GLU A 133 1.57 -8.72 -15.67
C GLU A 133 0.56 -7.93 -16.53
N ALA A 134 -0.24 -7.04 -15.93
CA ALA A 134 -1.18 -6.20 -16.68
C ALA A 134 -0.46 -5.22 -17.62
N MET A 135 0.62 -4.59 -17.17
CA MET A 135 1.41 -3.68 -18.01
C MET A 135 2.14 -4.43 -19.13
N GLN A 136 2.65 -5.63 -18.85
CA GLN A 136 3.24 -6.53 -19.85
C GLN A 136 2.21 -6.96 -20.90
N ALA A 137 0.94 -7.19 -20.51
CA ALA A 137 -0.19 -7.43 -21.40
C ALA A 137 -0.74 -6.15 -22.08
N GLY A 138 -0.02 -5.01 -21.97
CA GLY A 138 -0.37 -3.77 -22.64
C GLY A 138 -1.53 -2.99 -22.01
N LYS A 139 -2.00 -3.37 -20.82
CA LYS A 139 -3.07 -2.66 -20.11
C LYS A 139 -2.51 -1.47 -19.31
N ASP A 140 -3.31 -0.42 -19.16
CA ASP A 140 -3.04 0.65 -18.21
C ASP A 140 -3.51 0.23 -16.80
N VAL A 141 -2.84 0.72 -15.75
CA VAL A 141 -2.99 0.16 -14.40
C VAL A 141 -3.32 1.23 -13.36
N TYR A 142 -4.33 0.94 -12.53
CA TYR A 142 -4.59 1.67 -11.28
C TYR A 142 -4.50 0.69 -10.09
N ILE A 143 -3.75 1.01 -9.05
CA ILE A 143 -3.56 0.13 -7.89
C ILE A 143 -3.74 0.89 -6.59
N GLU A 144 -4.56 0.37 -5.66
CA GLU A 144 -4.68 0.96 -4.33
C GLU A 144 -3.37 0.91 -3.53
N LYS A 145 -3.13 1.94 -2.71
CA LYS A 145 -1.96 1.95 -1.84
C LYS A 145 -2.04 0.88 -0.72
N PRO A 146 -0.92 0.30 -0.27
CA PRO A 146 0.43 0.41 -0.84
C PRO A 146 0.52 -0.40 -2.14
N ILE A 147 1.28 0.06 -3.13
CA ILE A 147 1.36 -0.61 -4.44
C ILE A 147 2.09 -1.97 -4.41
N SER A 148 2.76 -2.27 -3.30
CA SER A 148 3.56 -3.45 -3.07
C SER A 148 3.48 -3.91 -1.62
N HIS A 149 3.95 -5.12 -1.35
CA HIS A 149 4.14 -5.67 -0.02
C HIS A 149 5.57 -5.46 0.52
N ASN A 150 6.54 -5.28 -0.37
CA ASN A 150 7.96 -5.04 -0.08
C ASN A 150 8.62 -4.10 -1.13
N ILE A 151 9.94 -3.92 -1.02
CA ILE A 151 10.73 -2.92 -1.77
C ILE A 151 11.00 -3.42 -3.21
N HIS A 152 11.42 -4.68 -3.35
CA HIS A 152 11.62 -5.36 -4.65
C HIS A 152 10.40 -5.23 -5.55
N GLU A 153 9.22 -5.53 -5.00
CA GLU A 153 7.93 -5.45 -5.69
C GLU A 153 7.58 -4.05 -6.21
N GLY A 154 7.80 -3.01 -5.41
CA GLY A 154 7.52 -1.62 -5.80
C GLY A 154 8.48 -1.14 -6.89
N ARG A 155 9.75 -1.52 -6.81
CA ARG A 155 10.75 -1.24 -7.84
C ARG A 155 10.46 -1.98 -9.16
N ALA A 156 9.94 -3.21 -9.11
CA ALA A 156 9.47 -3.94 -10.29
C ALA A 156 8.30 -3.22 -11.00
N LEU A 157 7.34 -2.66 -10.25
CA LEU A 157 6.25 -1.84 -10.84
C LEU A 157 6.76 -0.58 -11.54
N VAL A 158 7.74 0.12 -10.95
CA VAL A 158 8.37 1.31 -11.57
C VAL A 158 9.05 0.93 -12.89
N ALA A 159 9.80 -0.19 -12.91
CA ALA A 159 10.43 -0.69 -14.12
C ALA A 159 9.40 -1.08 -15.20
N ALA A 160 8.28 -1.70 -14.81
CA ALA A 160 7.26 -2.15 -15.75
C ALA A 160 6.51 -0.97 -16.40
N ALA A 161 6.14 0.04 -15.61
CA ALA A 161 5.51 1.25 -16.14
C ALA A 161 6.41 1.95 -17.19
N ALA A 162 7.71 2.08 -16.88
CA ALA A 162 8.70 2.66 -17.78
C ALA A 162 8.94 1.80 -19.04
N LYS A 163 9.15 0.49 -18.89
CA LYS A 163 9.49 -0.42 -19.99
C LYS A 163 8.34 -0.59 -21.00
N TYR A 164 7.11 -0.75 -20.50
CA TYR A 164 5.94 -1.00 -21.35
C TYR A 164 5.21 0.28 -21.77
N GLY A 165 5.65 1.45 -21.28
CA GLY A 165 5.06 2.75 -21.59
C GLY A 165 3.57 2.83 -21.23
N ARG A 166 3.20 2.25 -20.07
CA ARG A 166 1.81 2.18 -19.60
C ARG A 166 1.54 3.29 -18.59
N MET A 167 0.31 3.78 -18.54
CA MET A 167 -0.10 4.67 -17.48
C MET A 167 -0.31 3.86 -16.21
N PHE A 168 0.36 4.26 -15.12
CA PHE A 168 0.21 3.64 -13.81
C PHE A 168 -0.18 4.71 -12.79
N GLN A 169 -1.28 4.56 -12.06
CA GLN A 169 -1.61 5.42 -10.91
C GLN A 169 -1.74 4.62 -9.61
N THR A 170 -1.02 5.04 -8.57
CA THR A 170 -1.29 4.60 -7.18
C THR A 170 -2.51 5.32 -6.63
N GLY A 171 -3.32 4.64 -5.83
CA GLY A 171 -4.51 5.17 -5.15
C GLY A 171 -4.20 6.13 -3.99
N THR A 172 -3.24 7.03 -4.15
CA THR A 172 -2.86 8.03 -3.15
C THR A 172 -3.63 9.33 -3.41
N GLN A 173 -4.93 9.31 -3.13
CA GLN A 173 -5.87 10.31 -3.67
C GLN A 173 -5.60 11.76 -3.22
N CYS A 174 -4.84 11.98 -2.13
CA CYS A 174 -4.40 13.30 -1.68
C CYS A 174 -3.72 14.12 -2.80
N ARG A 175 -3.01 13.48 -3.74
CA ARG A 175 -2.36 14.13 -4.88
C ARG A 175 -3.33 14.78 -5.89
N SER A 176 -4.58 14.31 -5.94
CA SER A 176 -5.68 14.89 -6.75
C SER A 176 -6.58 15.86 -5.97
N SER A 177 -6.30 16.10 -4.68
CA SER A 177 -7.07 17.00 -3.83
C SER A 177 -6.62 18.44 -4.05
N SER A 178 -7.46 19.33 -4.61
CA SER A 178 -7.04 20.72 -4.90
C SER A 178 -6.57 21.45 -3.65
N GLY A 179 -7.30 21.32 -2.53
CA GLY A 179 -6.91 21.92 -1.25
C GLY A 179 -5.59 21.38 -0.68
N ILE A 180 -5.22 20.13 -0.95
CA ILE A 180 -3.88 19.63 -0.56
C ILE A 180 -2.82 20.15 -1.53
N ARG A 181 -3.07 20.15 -2.85
CA ARG A 181 -2.16 20.72 -3.86
C ARG A 181 -1.83 22.18 -3.59
N GLU A 182 -2.85 22.99 -3.29
CA GLU A 182 -2.69 24.40 -2.90
C GLU A 182 -1.89 24.55 -1.60
N GLY A 183 -2.12 23.68 -0.61
CA GLY A 183 -1.33 23.63 0.63
C GLY A 183 0.14 23.22 0.42
N MET A 184 0.41 22.26 -0.46
CA MET A 184 1.77 21.82 -0.79
C MET A 184 2.50 22.86 -1.64
N GLN A 185 1.80 23.56 -2.55
CA GLN A 185 2.35 24.70 -3.26
C GLN A 185 2.71 25.83 -2.29
N PHE A 186 1.83 26.14 -1.33
CA PHE A 186 2.10 27.13 -0.29
C PHE A 186 3.30 26.78 0.59
N LEU A 187 3.58 25.48 0.84
CA LEU A 187 4.84 25.05 1.47
C LEU A 187 6.05 25.31 0.58
N ALA A 188 5.97 24.90 -0.70
CA ALA A 188 7.05 25.09 -1.66
C ALA A 188 7.39 26.57 -1.91
N ASP A 189 6.39 27.45 -1.81
CA ASP A 189 6.52 28.91 -1.90
C ASP A 189 7.08 29.56 -0.61
N GLY A 190 7.41 28.77 0.42
CA GLY A 190 7.96 29.26 1.69
C GLY A 190 6.93 29.82 2.67
N GLY A 191 5.65 29.44 2.54
CA GLY A 191 4.52 30.03 3.28
C GLY A 191 4.51 29.83 4.81
N ILE A 192 5.39 28.98 5.34
CA ILE A 192 5.69 28.86 6.79
C ILE A 192 7.20 28.89 7.07
N GLY A 193 7.99 29.54 6.21
CA GLY A 193 9.46 29.53 6.28
C GLY A 193 10.07 28.20 5.82
N GLU A 194 11.33 27.92 6.19
CA GLU A 194 11.97 26.64 5.84
C GLU A 194 11.32 25.46 6.57
N VAL A 195 11.07 24.36 5.85
CA VAL A 195 10.45 23.14 6.39
C VAL A 195 11.43 21.96 6.24
N LYS A 196 11.82 21.37 7.37
CA LYS A 196 12.75 20.23 7.42
C LYS A 196 12.20 19.00 8.14
N LEU A 197 11.13 19.14 8.92
CA LEU A 197 10.49 18.05 9.65
C LEU A 197 9.03 17.90 9.21
N ALA A 198 8.63 16.66 8.90
CA ALA A 198 7.24 16.28 8.72
C ALA A 198 6.88 15.09 9.62
N ARG A 199 5.80 15.22 10.39
CA ARG A 199 5.25 14.16 11.25
C ARG A 199 3.99 13.58 10.63
N GLY A 200 4.04 12.33 10.18
CA GLY A 200 2.88 11.58 9.69
C GLY A 200 2.20 10.80 10.82
N LEU A 201 0.88 10.94 10.94
CA LEU A 201 0.08 10.34 12.02
C LEU A 201 -0.93 9.33 11.47
N CYS A 202 -0.94 8.14 12.04
CA CYS A 202 -2.03 7.17 11.97
C CYS A 202 -2.53 6.85 13.39
N TYR A 203 -3.19 7.82 14.01
CA TYR A 203 -3.84 7.63 15.31
C TYR A 203 -5.26 7.14 15.06
N LYS A 204 -5.45 5.81 15.07
CA LYS A 204 -6.68 5.16 14.64
C LYS A 204 -6.88 3.85 15.39
N ARG A 205 -7.82 3.85 16.34
CA ARG A 205 -8.06 2.68 17.19
C ARG A 205 -8.40 1.44 16.36
N ARG A 206 -7.62 0.37 16.56
CA ARG A 206 -7.87 -0.97 16.03
C ARG A 206 -8.22 -1.90 17.18
N LYS A 207 -9.26 -2.69 16.99
CA LYS A 207 -9.58 -3.78 17.93
C LYS A 207 -8.65 -4.95 17.68
N SER A 208 -8.37 -5.71 18.73
CA SER A 208 -7.83 -7.07 18.62
C SER A 208 -8.56 -7.86 17.53
N ILE A 209 -7.79 -8.65 16.76
CA ILE A 209 -8.31 -9.66 15.85
C ILE A 209 -8.49 -11.01 16.58
N GLY A 210 -7.86 -11.22 17.72
CA GLY A 210 -7.95 -12.44 18.53
C GLY A 210 -6.97 -13.53 18.08
N PRO A 211 -7.03 -14.73 18.68
CA PRO A 211 -6.08 -15.81 18.38
C PRO A 211 -6.17 -16.28 16.92
N LEU A 212 -5.14 -17.01 16.46
CA LEU A 212 -5.26 -17.83 15.25
C LEU A 212 -6.24 -18.98 15.52
N GLY A 213 -6.87 -19.47 14.47
CA GLY A 213 -7.63 -20.72 14.48
C GLY A 213 -7.35 -21.54 13.24
N ASP A 214 -7.97 -22.71 13.15
CA ASP A 214 -8.14 -23.44 11.90
C ASP A 214 -9.59 -23.23 11.44
N TYR A 215 -9.79 -22.65 10.27
CA TYR A 215 -11.11 -22.29 9.76
C TYR A 215 -11.34 -22.90 8.38
N GLU A 216 -12.53 -23.44 8.17
CA GLU A 216 -12.98 -23.88 6.85
C GLU A 216 -12.98 -22.72 5.84
N ILE A 217 -12.36 -22.96 4.67
CA ILE A 217 -12.39 -22.02 3.55
C ILE A 217 -13.85 -21.92 3.06
N PRO A 218 -14.47 -20.73 3.00
CA PRO A 218 -15.88 -20.62 2.63
C PRO A 218 -16.17 -21.15 1.22
N ALA A 219 -17.32 -21.82 1.05
CA ALA A 219 -17.72 -22.35 -0.25
C ALA A 219 -17.76 -21.25 -1.34
N GLY A 220 -17.16 -21.53 -2.49
CA GLY A 220 -17.01 -20.59 -3.61
C GLY A 220 -15.72 -19.74 -3.57
N VAL A 221 -15.02 -19.67 -2.43
CA VAL A 221 -13.74 -18.97 -2.29
C VAL A 221 -12.60 -19.79 -2.91
N ASP A 222 -11.91 -19.22 -3.89
CA ASP A 222 -10.64 -19.79 -4.38
C ASP A 222 -9.48 -19.31 -3.49
N PHE A 223 -9.09 -20.15 -2.53
CA PHE A 223 -8.00 -19.84 -1.61
C PHE A 223 -6.61 -19.91 -2.26
N ASN A 224 -6.46 -20.63 -3.37
CA ASN A 224 -5.21 -20.67 -4.12
C ASN A 224 -4.92 -19.30 -4.73
N GLN A 225 -5.95 -18.69 -5.32
CA GLN A 225 -5.91 -17.33 -5.83
C GLN A 225 -5.93 -16.30 -4.71
N TRP A 226 -6.59 -16.54 -3.56
CA TRP A 226 -6.54 -15.60 -2.44
C TRP A 226 -5.11 -15.44 -1.88
N SER A 227 -4.37 -16.52 -1.65
CA SER A 227 -2.99 -16.44 -1.14
C SER A 227 -1.99 -16.00 -2.23
N GLY A 228 -2.20 -16.42 -3.48
CA GLY A 228 -1.46 -15.91 -4.64
C GLY A 228 0.07 -15.91 -4.46
N PRO A 229 0.74 -14.74 -4.54
CA PRO A 229 2.18 -14.60 -4.26
C PRO A 229 2.63 -15.07 -2.88
N ALA A 230 1.80 -14.97 -1.85
CA ALA A 230 2.15 -15.36 -0.49
C ALA A 230 2.06 -16.88 -0.29
N THR A 231 3.09 -17.49 0.30
CA THR A 231 3.11 -18.93 0.60
C THR A 231 1.95 -19.38 1.48
N TYR A 232 1.59 -20.67 1.46
CA TYR A 232 0.54 -21.17 2.35
C TYR A 232 1.04 -21.23 3.80
N THR A 233 0.18 -20.83 4.73
CA THR A 233 0.32 -21.18 6.15
C THR A 233 -0.27 -22.56 6.42
N ASP A 234 0.09 -23.16 7.56
CA ASP A 234 -0.56 -24.35 8.11
C ASP A 234 -1.06 -24.03 9.54
N PRO A 235 -2.38 -23.98 9.80
CA PRO A 235 -3.48 -24.15 8.85
C PRO A 235 -3.55 -23.04 7.79
N LYS A 236 -4.20 -23.34 6.65
CA LYS A 236 -4.29 -22.41 5.51
C LYS A 236 -5.05 -21.13 5.82
N LEU A 237 -6.19 -21.24 6.49
CA LEU A 237 -7.05 -20.11 6.81
C LEU A 237 -7.05 -19.88 8.31
N THR A 238 -6.20 -18.95 8.76
CA THR A 238 -5.97 -18.68 10.19
C THR A 238 -6.94 -17.68 10.81
N ARG A 239 -7.82 -17.07 9.99
CA ARG A 239 -8.68 -15.92 10.36
C ARG A 239 -10.13 -16.10 9.91
N GLN A 240 -11.08 -15.95 10.83
CA GLN A 240 -12.51 -15.95 10.47
C GLN A 240 -12.89 -14.78 9.54
N ARG A 241 -12.31 -13.59 9.72
CA ARG A 241 -12.54 -12.41 8.85
C ARG A 241 -11.40 -12.22 7.85
N PHE A 242 -10.99 -13.27 7.16
CA PHE A 242 -9.85 -13.26 6.25
C PHE A 242 -9.90 -12.17 5.15
N HIS A 243 -11.09 -11.73 4.73
CA HIS A 243 -11.28 -10.57 3.84
C HIS A 243 -10.82 -9.21 4.43
N TYR A 244 -10.50 -9.12 5.72
CA TYR A 244 -10.03 -7.88 6.38
C TYR A 244 -8.88 -8.07 7.37
N ASP A 245 -8.82 -9.17 8.13
CA ASP A 245 -7.78 -9.39 9.15
C ASP A 245 -6.38 -9.59 8.55
N TRP A 246 -6.26 -9.77 7.23
CA TRP A 246 -4.99 -9.85 6.50
C TRP A 246 -4.09 -8.62 6.69
N HIS A 247 -4.65 -7.44 6.98
CA HIS A 247 -3.87 -6.21 7.18
C HIS A 247 -2.83 -6.32 8.30
N TRP A 248 -3.11 -7.11 9.34
CA TRP A 248 -2.26 -7.28 10.53
C TRP A 248 -1.55 -8.64 10.59
N GLN A 249 -1.41 -9.30 9.44
CA GLN A 249 -0.56 -10.48 9.24
C GLN A 249 0.52 -10.09 8.25
N ARG A 250 1.80 -10.05 8.68
CA ARG A 250 2.97 -9.62 7.91
C ARG A 250 3.13 -10.43 6.62
N HIS A 251 2.55 -11.63 6.59
CA HIS A 251 2.53 -12.53 5.44
C HIS A 251 1.75 -11.97 4.24
N TYR A 252 0.70 -11.20 4.50
CA TYR A 252 -0.27 -10.73 3.50
C TYR A 252 -0.39 -9.20 3.44
N GLY A 253 -0.14 -8.52 4.56
CA GLY A 253 -0.24 -7.07 4.74
C GLY A 253 0.94 -6.50 5.52
N ASN A 254 0.84 -5.24 5.93
CA ASN A 254 1.94 -4.46 6.50
C ASN A 254 1.50 -3.57 7.67
N GLY A 255 0.46 -3.95 8.42
CA GLY A 255 -0.05 -3.22 9.57
C GLY A 255 -0.74 -1.90 9.21
N ASP A 256 -0.91 -1.01 10.19
CA ASP A 256 -1.45 0.34 9.92
C ASP A 256 -0.44 1.28 9.26
N SER A 257 0.86 1.04 9.48
CA SER A 257 1.96 1.69 8.77
C SER A 257 1.84 1.47 7.26
N GLY A 258 1.52 0.27 6.78
CA GLY A 258 1.22 0.05 5.36
C GLY A 258 -0.24 0.26 4.95
N ASN A 259 -1.23 0.13 5.84
CA ASN A 259 -2.64 0.33 5.49
C ASN A 259 -2.98 1.81 5.30
N GLN A 260 -2.72 2.65 6.30
CA GLN A 260 -3.03 4.08 6.24
C GLN A 260 -1.78 4.88 5.87
N GLY A 261 -0.62 4.50 6.42
CA GLY A 261 0.62 5.27 6.30
C GLY A 261 1.01 5.71 4.89
N PRO A 262 0.82 4.95 3.79
CA PRO A 262 1.16 5.42 2.44
C PRO A 262 0.47 6.70 1.98
N HIS A 263 -0.66 7.09 2.60
CA HIS A 263 -1.26 8.41 2.37
C HIS A 263 -0.49 9.55 3.06
N GLN A 264 0.02 9.30 4.27
CA GLN A 264 0.70 10.27 5.10
C GLN A 264 2.19 10.36 4.78
N THR A 265 2.86 9.23 4.53
CA THR A 265 4.25 9.19 4.07
C THR A 265 4.36 9.87 2.71
N ASP A 266 3.39 9.71 1.81
CA ASP A 266 3.35 10.44 0.54
C ASP A 266 3.23 11.95 0.71
N VAL A 267 2.28 12.41 1.53
CA VAL A 267 2.09 13.84 1.77
C VAL A 267 3.34 14.43 2.46
N ALA A 268 3.89 13.77 3.49
CA ALA A 268 5.12 14.19 4.16
C ALA A 268 6.29 14.30 3.17
N ARG A 269 6.49 13.27 2.35
CA ARG A 269 7.52 13.22 1.31
C ARG A 269 7.34 14.32 0.27
N TRP A 270 6.10 14.61 -0.14
CA TRP A 270 5.76 15.68 -1.08
C TRP A 270 6.06 17.07 -0.52
N GLY A 271 5.56 17.40 0.69
CA GLY A 271 5.78 18.70 1.30
C GLY A 271 7.24 18.99 1.69
N LEU A 272 8.06 17.93 1.85
CA LEU A 272 9.51 18.03 2.04
C LEU A 272 10.33 17.98 0.73
N GLY A 273 9.69 17.77 -0.44
CA GLY A 273 10.37 17.71 -1.74
C GLY A 273 11.26 16.47 -1.95
N LEU A 274 10.96 15.34 -1.31
CA LEU A 274 11.83 14.15 -1.22
C LEU A 274 11.53 13.11 -2.33
N GLU A 275 12.20 13.16 -3.47
CA GLU A 275 12.02 12.18 -4.57
C GLU A 275 12.96 10.95 -4.49
N ARG A 276 13.20 10.47 -3.27
CA ARG A 276 14.17 9.43 -2.89
C ARG A 276 13.75 8.69 -1.61
N HIS A 277 14.41 7.58 -1.29
CA HIS A 277 14.34 6.89 0.01
C HIS A 277 15.25 7.58 1.06
N PRO A 278 15.06 7.31 2.37
CA PRO A 278 15.96 7.80 3.42
C PRO A 278 17.34 7.13 3.38
N ASN A 279 18.32 7.73 4.07
CA ASN A 279 19.65 7.17 4.32
C ASN A 279 19.64 6.14 5.48
N ALA A 280 18.76 6.34 6.46
CA ALA A 280 18.63 5.45 7.60
C ALA A 280 17.21 5.45 8.20
N VAL A 281 16.87 4.39 8.92
CA VAL A 281 15.64 4.25 9.68
C VAL A 281 15.90 3.60 11.05
N LEU A 282 15.21 4.09 12.09
CA LEU A 282 15.09 3.43 13.38
C LEU A 282 13.61 3.39 13.77
N SER A 283 13.17 2.29 14.37
CA SER A 283 11.80 2.13 14.87
C SER A 283 11.76 1.52 16.26
N TYR A 284 10.88 2.04 17.11
CA TYR A 284 10.51 1.41 18.37
C TYR A 284 9.00 1.19 18.39
N ALA A 285 8.58 -0.04 18.71
CA ALA A 285 7.22 -0.46 18.45
C ALA A 285 6.79 -1.66 19.29
N GLY A 286 5.50 -1.97 19.25
CA GLY A 286 4.95 -3.17 19.86
C GLY A 286 3.51 -3.43 19.45
N ARG A 287 3.02 -4.60 19.83
CA ARG A 287 1.62 -4.98 19.72
C ARG A 287 1.04 -5.24 21.11
N LEU A 288 0.63 -4.17 21.77
CA LEU A 288 0.40 -4.11 23.23
C LEU A 288 -1.06 -3.77 23.58
N GLY A 289 -1.41 -3.85 24.86
CA GLY A 289 -2.65 -3.30 25.42
C GLY A 289 -3.94 -4.08 25.17
N TYR A 290 -3.97 -5.10 24.31
CA TYR A 290 -5.19 -5.90 24.12
C TYR A 290 -5.55 -6.73 25.36
N LYS A 291 -4.56 -7.16 26.16
CA LYS A 291 -4.78 -7.80 27.46
C LYS A 291 -5.48 -6.86 28.45
N ALA A 292 -4.99 -5.62 28.54
CA ALA A 292 -5.58 -4.56 29.36
C ALA A 292 -7.00 -4.18 28.87
N GLU A 293 -7.22 -4.01 27.56
CA GLU A 293 -8.55 -3.75 26.97
C GLU A 293 -9.56 -4.86 27.30
N ARG A 294 -9.12 -6.12 27.26
CA ARG A 294 -9.96 -7.29 27.55
C ARG A 294 -10.14 -7.59 29.02
N LYS A 295 -9.30 -7.00 29.90
CA LYS A 295 -9.20 -7.32 31.33
C LYS A 295 -8.88 -8.79 31.57
N ASP A 296 -8.03 -9.34 30.71
CA ASP A 296 -7.65 -10.75 30.67
C ASP A 296 -6.14 -10.83 30.39
N PRO A 297 -5.30 -11.23 31.38
CA PRO A 297 -3.85 -11.27 31.22
C PRO A 297 -3.40 -12.42 30.30
N ASP A 298 -4.25 -13.41 30.06
CA ASP A 298 -3.97 -14.57 29.21
C ASP A 298 -4.53 -14.38 27.79
N TYR A 299 -5.19 -13.24 27.52
CA TYR A 299 -5.76 -12.92 26.22
C TYR A 299 -4.71 -12.89 25.11
N VAL A 300 -5.00 -13.61 24.03
CA VAL A 300 -4.17 -13.68 22.82
C VAL A 300 -4.81 -12.84 21.71
N ASP A 301 -4.01 -11.94 21.15
CA ASP A 301 -4.25 -11.33 19.84
C ASP A 301 -3.15 -11.77 18.88
N ALA A 302 -3.52 -12.26 17.70
CA ALA A 302 -2.59 -12.93 16.78
C ALA A 302 -2.24 -12.11 15.53
N GLY A 303 -2.28 -10.78 15.63
CA GLY A 303 -1.58 -9.97 14.66
C GLY A 303 -0.08 -9.93 14.99
N ASP A 304 0.75 -9.78 13.97
CA ASP A 304 2.22 -9.78 14.06
C ASP A 304 2.83 -8.41 13.64
N THR A 305 1.98 -7.48 13.22
CA THR A 305 2.35 -6.09 12.94
C THR A 305 2.10 -5.22 14.17
N ALA A 306 2.94 -4.22 14.43
CA ALA A 306 2.76 -3.30 15.54
C ALA A 306 1.37 -2.63 15.54
N ASN A 307 0.82 -2.37 16.74
CA ASN A 307 -0.31 -1.46 16.92
C ASN A 307 0.14 -0.10 17.49
N THR A 308 1.29 -0.04 18.14
CA THR A 308 1.93 1.20 18.58
C THR A 308 3.35 1.21 18.02
N GLN A 309 3.69 2.20 17.20
CA GLN A 309 4.98 2.29 16.50
C GLN A 309 5.35 3.75 16.29
N VAL A 310 6.62 4.07 16.51
CA VAL A 310 7.26 5.27 15.98
C VAL A 310 8.40 4.82 15.07
N SER A 311 8.55 5.50 13.94
CA SER A 311 9.65 5.29 13.00
C SER A 311 10.23 6.63 12.59
N ILE A 312 11.54 6.79 12.76
CA ILE A 312 12.30 8.00 12.42
C ILE A 312 13.10 7.69 11.14
N TYR A 313 13.01 8.56 10.14
CA TYR A 313 13.64 8.41 8.84
C TYR A 313 14.59 9.59 8.56
N ASP A 314 15.87 9.28 8.49
CA ASP A 314 16.95 10.24 8.21
C ASP A 314 17.07 10.45 6.69
N TYR A 315 16.90 11.69 6.22
CA TYR A 315 17.19 12.07 4.83
C TYR A 315 18.45 12.94 4.67
N GLY A 316 19.15 13.26 5.76
CA GLY A 316 20.28 14.18 5.83
C GLY A 316 19.87 15.56 6.33
N ASP A 317 19.38 16.41 5.43
CA ASP A 317 18.93 17.77 5.77
C ASP A 317 17.44 17.85 6.19
N LYS A 318 16.74 16.72 6.18
CA LYS A 318 15.31 16.58 6.51
C LYS A 318 15.05 15.29 7.30
N THR A 319 13.92 15.27 8.01
CA THR A 319 13.44 14.12 8.77
C THR A 319 11.95 13.89 8.52
N ILE A 320 11.58 12.63 8.36
CA ILE A 320 10.18 12.20 8.54
C ILE A 320 10.10 11.42 9.84
N VAL A 321 9.09 11.70 10.66
CA VAL A 321 8.69 10.83 11.77
C VAL A 321 7.30 10.29 11.47
N PHE A 322 7.10 8.97 11.52
CA PHE A 322 5.80 8.34 11.30
C PHE A 322 5.33 7.60 12.55
N GLU A 323 4.07 7.79 12.92
CA GLU A 323 3.53 7.32 14.18
C GLU A 323 2.19 6.59 14.02
N THR A 324 2.15 5.36 14.51
CA THR A 324 0.95 4.53 14.55
C THR A 324 0.47 4.39 15.99
N ARG A 325 -0.81 4.66 16.24
CA ARG A 325 -1.49 4.43 17.53
C ARG A 325 -2.79 3.67 17.30
N GLY A 326 -2.78 2.39 17.61
CA GLY A 326 -3.89 1.46 17.45
C GLY A 326 -4.74 1.28 18.72
N LEU A 327 -4.30 1.80 19.86
CA LEU A 327 -5.10 1.85 21.09
C LEU A 327 -6.01 3.10 21.10
N SER A 328 -6.61 3.44 22.24
CA SER A 328 -7.43 4.65 22.36
C SER A 328 -6.58 5.91 22.25
N VAL A 329 -7.07 6.88 21.49
CA VAL A 329 -6.43 8.20 21.26
C VAL A 329 -7.36 9.36 21.60
N ASP A 330 -8.43 9.05 22.33
CA ASP A 330 -9.28 10.04 23.01
C ASP A 330 -8.48 10.67 24.16
N GLU A 331 -8.45 11.99 24.21
CA GLU A 331 -7.57 12.75 25.11
C GLU A 331 -6.09 12.36 24.96
N SER A 332 -5.64 12.08 23.71
CA SER A 332 -4.25 11.69 23.46
C SER A 332 -3.26 12.65 24.11
N ALA A 333 -2.22 12.09 24.75
CA ALA A 333 -1.18 12.74 25.55
C ALA A 333 -0.26 13.76 24.84
N ASP A 334 -0.75 14.39 23.77
CA ASP A 334 -0.06 15.40 23.01
C ASP A 334 -0.99 16.60 22.81
N GLN A 335 -0.73 17.67 23.57
CA GLN A 335 -1.48 18.92 23.50
C GLN A 335 -1.30 19.63 22.16
N GLU A 336 -0.10 19.58 21.55
CA GLU A 336 0.17 20.20 20.26
C GLU A 336 -0.67 19.56 19.16
N ILE A 337 -0.65 18.22 19.07
CA ILE A 337 -1.43 17.47 18.10
C ILE A 337 -2.93 17.70 18.33
N ASN A 338 -3.40 17.79 19.59
CA ASN A 338 -4.80 18.12 19.89
C ASN A 338 -5.19 19.53 19.43
N GLU A 339 -4.34 20.54 19.64
CA GLU A 339 -4.56 21.92 19.23
C GLU A 339 -4.53 22.07 17.69
N LEU A 340 -3.52 21.50 17.03
CA LEU A 340 -3.33 21.55 15.57
C LEU A 340 -4.42 20.78 14.80
N PHE A 341 -4.98 19.70 15.36
CA PHE A 341 -6.14 19.03 14.76
C PHE A 341 -7.48 19.68 15.16
N GLY A 342 -7.50 20.48 16.23
CA GLY A 342 -8.67 21.19 16.74
C GLY A 342 -9.62 20.32 17.59
N TYR A 343 -9.19 19.15 18.04
CA TYR A 343 -9.98 18.23 18.87
C TYR A 343 -9.09 17.21 19.59
N SER A 344 -9.52 16.78 20.79
CA SER A 344 -8.82 15.78 21.57
C SER A 344 -9.31 14.34 21.36
N LYS A 345 -10.54 14.13 20.84
CA LYS A 345 -11.18 12.81 20.69
C LYS A 345 -11.34 12.32 19.25
N GLY A 346 -11.23 11.02 19.05
CA GLY A 346 -11.33 10.37 17.74
C GLY A 346 -10.00 10.32 16.98
N ASN A 347 -10.08 9.77 15.76
CA ASN A 347 -8.89 9.45 14.95
C ASN A 347 -8.15 10.71 14.50
N LYS A 348 -6.83 10.77 14.68
CA LYS A 348 -5.95 11.81 14.13
C LYS A 348 -5.09 11.21 13.03
N ILE A 349 -5.52 11.43 11.78
CA ILE A 349 -4.86 10.91 10.57
C ILE A 349 -4.45 12.12 9.74
N GLY A 350 -3.17 12.24 9.39
CA GLY A 350 -2.69 13.44 8.73
C GLY A 350 -1.18 13.63 8.78
N VAL A 351 -0.72 14.77 8.31
CA VAL A 351 0.69 15.18 8.37
C VAL A 351 0.79 16.57 8.95
N ILE A 352 1.70 16.76 9.91
CA ILE A 352 2.11 18.07 10.43
C ILE A 352 3.47 18.41 9.81
N PHE A 353 3.57 19.58 9.19
CA PHE A 353 4.82 20.17 8.72
C PHE A 353 5.24 21.26 9.70
N TYR A 354 6.51 21.20 10.11
CA TYR A 354 7.12 22.12 11.05
C TYR A 354 8.00 23.10 10.28
N GLY A 355 7.60 24.37 10.23
CA GLY A 355 8.30 25.43 9.52
C GLY A 355 8.83 26.52 10.45
N GLU A 356 9.81 27.28 9.96
CA GLU A 356 10.41 28.40 10.72
C GLU A 356 9.41 29.46 11.17
N ASP A 357 8.25 29.63 10.53
CA ASP A 357 7.23 30.64 10.85
C ASP A 357 5.92 30.07 11.41
N GLY A 358 5.74 28.74 11.40
CA GLY A 358 4.50 28.11 11.85
C GLY A 358 4.35 26.66 11.40
N TYR A 359 3.11 26.23 11.24
CA TYR A 359 2.76 24.84 10.93
C TYR A 359 1.81 24.75 9.74
N LEU A 360 1.91 23.67 8.96
CA LEU A 360 0.83 23.25 8.06
C LEU A 360 0.37 21.84 8.45
N VAL A 361 -0.95 21.64 8.52
CA VAL A 361 -1.56 20.37 8.91
C VAL A 361 -2.46 19.86 7.78
N GLN A 362 -2.11 18.72 7.19
CA GLN A 362 -3.01 17.96 6.31
C GLN A 362 -3.99 17.17 7.19
N GLY A 363 -5.28 17.50 7.13
CA GLY A 363 -6.31 16.93 8.02
C GLY A 363 -6.92 15.60 7.52
N PRO A 364 -7.61 14.85 8.40
CA PRO A 364 -8.02 13.44 8.16
C PRO A 364 -9.07 13.22 7.07
N SER A 365 -9.62 14.29 6.51
CA SER A 365 -10.64 14.26 5.46
C SER A 365 -10.07 14.19 4.04
N TYR A 366 -8.73 14.14 3.89
CA TYR A 366 -7.99 14.12 2.60
C TYR A 366 -8.33 15.27 1.63
N ASN A 367 -9.07 16.28 2.11
CA ASN A 367 -9.59 17.39 1.31
C ASN A 367 -9.18 18.77 1.84
N ARG A 368 -8.35 18.85 2.89
CA ARG A 368 -7.95 20.13 3.48
C ARG A 368 -6.51 20.15 4.02
N CYS A 369 -5.92 21.33 3.93
CA CYS A 369 -4.72 21.73 4.66
C CYS A 369 -5.03 23.00 5.47
N ALA A 370 -4.56 23.07 6.71
CA ALA A 370 -4.73 24.21 7.60
C ALA A 370 -3.36 24.76 8.03
N VAL A 371 -3.19 26.07 8.04
CA VAL A 371 -1.95 26.78 8.37
C VAL A 371 -2.12 27.48 9.72
N PHE A 372 -1.13 27.32 10.59
CA PHE A 372 -1.13 27.89 11.94
C PHE A 372 0.14 28.70 12.18
N ASP A 373 0.05 29.75 12.99
CA ASP A 373 1.23 30.48 13.47
C ASP A 373 1.97 29.70 14.58
N LYS A 374 3.10 30.24 15.06
CA LYS A 374 3.87 29.67 16.19
C LYS A 374 3.08 29.54 17.49
N GLN A 375 1.98 30.29 17.64
CA GLN A 375 1.07 30.21 18.78
C GLN A 375 -0.08 29.20 18.53
N ARG A 376 0.03 28.38 17.46
CA ARG A 376 -0.93 27.36 17.02
C ARG A 376 -2.33 27.92 16.75
N LYS A 377 -2.42 29.22 16.41
CA LYS A 377 -3.67 29.85 15.98
C LYS A 377 -3.83 29.69 14.47
N LEU A 378 -5.03 29.32 14.04
CA LEU A 378 -5.36 29.16 12.62
C LEU A 378 -5.24 30.50 11.86
N VAL A 379 -4.46 30.48 10.77
CA VAL A 379 -4.17 31.63 9.90
C VAL A 379 -4.84 31.49 8.52
N ARG A 380 -4.86 30.27 7.95
CA ARG A 380 -5.37 30.00 6.60
C ARG A 380 -5.85 28.56 6.47
N GLU A 381 -6.83 28.31 5.61
CA GLU A 381 -7.20 26.96 5.17
C GLU A 381 -7.22 26.88 3.64
N PHE A 382 -6.86 25.71 3.12
CA PHE A 382 -7.01 25.30 1.73
C PHE A 382 -7.94 24.10 1.70
N LYS A 383 -8.96 24.07 0.83
CA LYS A 383 -10.01 23.05 0.87
C LYS A 383 -10.51 22.69 -0.52
N ALA A 384 -10.49 21.39 -0.84
CA ALA A 384 -11.03 20.89 -2.09
C ALA A 384 -12.56 21.06 -2.14
N THR A 385 -13.04 21.56 -3.27
CA THR A 385 -14.46 21.80 -3.56
C THR A 385 -15.14 20.61 -4.25
N SER A 386 -14.35 19.67 -4.78
CA SER A 386 -14.80 18.47 -5.50
C SER A 386 -14.53 17.18 -4.73
N SER A 387 -15.09 16.07 -5.23
CA SER A 387 -14.83 14.74 -4.72
C SER A 387 -13.39 14.31 -5.08
N VAL A 388 -12.52 14.25 -4.06
CA VAL A 388 -11.09 13.91 -4.20
C VAL A 388 -10.90 12.54 -4.86
N GLY A 389 -11.75 11.56 -4.54
CA GLY A 389 -11.71 10.22 -5.14
C GLY A 389 -12.09 10.23 -6.62
N ASP A 390 -13.18 10.91 -6.98
CA ASP A 390 -13.63 10.98 -8.38
C ASP A 390 -12.60 11.77 -9.23
N ALA A 391 -12.04 12.86 -8.71
CA ALA A 391 -10.97 13.63 -9.36
C ALA A 391 -9.67 12.82 -9.55
N HIS A 392 -9.44 11.79 -8.73
CA HIS A 392 -8.28 10.92 -8.85
C HIS A 392 -8.44 9.85 -9.94
N PHE A 393 -9.63 9.26 -10.06
CA PHE A 393 -9.95 8.41 -11.22
C PHE A 393 -10.00 9.19 -12.53
N ALA A 394 -10.58 10.41 -12.53
CA ALA A 394 -10.63 11.27 -13.71
C ALA A 394 -9.21 11.58 -14.23
N ASN A 395 -8.28 11.99 -13.36
CA ASN A 395 -6.89 12.24 -13.75
C ASN A 395 -6.17 11.00 -14.32
N PHE A 396 -6.43 9.80 -13.80
CA PHE A 396 -5.89 8.57 -14.39
C PHE A 396 -6.42 8.38 -15.82
N LEU A 397 -7.72 8.56 -16.03
CA LEU A 397 -8.35 8.43 -17.35
C LEU A 397 -7.88 9.53 -18.33
N ASP A 398 -7.63 10.74 -17.84
CA ASP A 398 -7.04 11.83 -18.63
C ASP A 398 -5.64 11.43 -19.15
N ALA A 399 -4.80 10.85 -18.29
CA ALA A 399 -3.47 10.34 -18.66
C ALA A 399 -3.55 9.13 -19.62
N VAL A 400 -4.49 8.21 -19.42
CA VAL A 400 -4.75 7.07 -20.33
C VAL A 400 -5.14 7.54 -21.73
N GLN A 401 -5.96 8.60 -21.83
CA GLN A 401 -6.37 9.16 -23.11
C GLN A 401 -5.29 10.01 -23.78
N SER A 402 -4.57 10.85 -23.02
CA SER A 402 -3.49 11.70 -23.53
C SER A 402 -2.24 10.90 -23.90
N ARG A 403 -2.05 9.72 -23.28
CA ARG A 403 -0.81 8.93 -23.30
C ARG A 403 0.40 9.67 -22.74
N ASP A 404 0.16 10.64 -21.85
CA ASP A 404 1.18 11.44 -21.18
C ASP A 404 1.25 11.12 -19.67
N ALA A 405 2.25 10.30 -19.31
CA ALA A 405 2.52 9.91 -17.93
C ALA A 405 2.89 11.10 -17.03
N SER A 406 3.36 12.22 -17.58
CA SER A 406 3.69 13.42 -16.78
C SER A 406 2.45 14.13 -16.22
N THR A 407 1.26 13.80 -16.73
CA THR A 407 -0.02 14.31 -16.19
C THR A 407 -0.56 13.53 -15.00
N LEU A 408 0.02 12.36 -14.68
CA LEU A 408 -0.39 11.55 -13.54
C LEU A 408 -0.05 12.25 -12.22
N HIS A 409 -1.03 12.36 -11.33
CA HIS A 409 -0.81 12.98 -10.02
C HIS A 409 -0.06 12.06 -9.04
N ALA A 410 -0.14 10.75 -9.21
CA ALA A 410 0.55 9.77 -8.37
C ALA A 410 0.97 8.54 -9.19
N ASP A 411 2.11 8.63 -9.86
CA ASP A 411 2.65 7.57 -10.72
C ASP A 411 3.20 6.34 -9.94
N ALA A 412 3.79 5.38 -10.66
CA ALA A 412 4.44 4.21 -10.07
C ALA A 412 5.59 4.60 -9.12
N ARG A 413 6.42 5.59 -9.48
CA ARG A 413 7.53 6.04 -8.63
C ARG A 413 7.01 6.67 -7.34
N CYS A 414 5.98 7.51 -7.44
CA CYS A 414 5.30 8.11 -6.31
C CYS A 414 4.75 7.03 -5.36
N GLY A 415 4.07 6.01 -5.88
CA GLY A 415 3.56 4.89 -5.09
C GLY A 415 4.66 4.07 -4.41
N HIS A 416 5.76 3.79 -5.11
CA HIS A 416 6.90 3.02 -4.60
C HIS A 416 7.58 3.74 -3.43
N LEU A 417 8.02 4.99 -3.63
CA LEU A 417 8.68 5.79 -2.60
C LEU A 417 7.81 5.92 -1.34
N SER A 418 6.51 6.14 -1.52
CA SER A 418 5.58 6.36 -0.40
C SER A 418 5.19 5.07 0.33
N ALA A 419 5.11 3.92 -0.35
CA ALA A 419 4.92 2.61 0.28
C ALA A 419 6.20 2.13 1.00
N ALA A 420 7.37 2.32 0.39
CA ALA A 420 8.65 1.88 0.91
C ALA A 420 8.97 2.44 2.31
N ILE A 421 8.63 3.70 2.59
CA ILE A 421 8.79 4.29 3.94
C ILE A 421 8.12 3.39 5.01
N ALA A 422 6.91 2.89 4.77
CA ALA A 422 6.22 1.99 5.69
C ALA A 422 6.90 0.61 5.78
N HIS A 423 7.45 0.09 4.68
CA HIS A 423 8.22 -1.16 4.68
C HIS A 423 9.51 -1.01 5.51
N LEU A 424 10.27 0.07 5.31
CA LEU A 424 11.52 0.37 6.04
C LEU A 424 11.31 0.45 7.56
N GLY A 425 10.29 1.19 8.02
CA GLY A 425 9.96 1.27 9.45
C GLY A 425 9.50 -0.08 10.03
N ASN A 426 8.75 -0.87 9.26
CA ASN A 426 8.37 -2.21 9.67
C ASN A 426 9.59 -3.15 9.75
N ILE A 427 10.55 -3.08 8.82
CA ILE A 427 11.74 -3.94 8.82
C ILE A 427 12.66 -3.62 10.02
N SER A 428 12.87 -2.33 10.35
CA SER A 428 13.59 -1.96 11.58
C SER A 428 12.92 -2.56 12.82
N TYR A 429 11.59 -2.46 12.94
CA TYR A 429 10.85 -3.13 14.03
C TYR A 429 11.01 -4.67 13.99
N TYR A 430 10.88 -5.32 12.83
CA TYR A 430 10.92 -6.78 12.74
C TYR A 430 12.28 -7.37 13.12
N VAL A 431 13.38 -6.75 12.68
CA VAL A 431 14.75 -7.17 13.06
C VAL A 431 14.97 -6.97 14.57
N GLY A 432 14.38 -5.94 15.17
CA GLY A 432 14.40 -5.70 16.61
C GLY A 432 13.26 -6.34 17.40
N GLN A 433 12.43 -7.22 16.82
CA GLN A 433 11.14 -7.59 17.42
C GLN A 433 11.29 -8.25 18.79
N GLU A 434 12.31 -9.09 18.97
CA GLU A 434 12.62 -9.75 20.25
C GLU A 434 13.49 -8.91 21.19
N ASN A 435 14.03 -7.77 20.70
CA ASN A 435 14.79 -6.81 21.50
C ASN A 435 13.86 -5.90 22.31
N ARG A 436 13.13 -6.48 23.27
CA ARG A 436 12.30 -5.75 24.23
C ARG A 436 13.18 -5.08 25.26
N VAL A 437 13.00 -3.76 25.42
CA VAL A 437 13.86 -2.93 26.26
C VAL A 437 13.06 -1.95 27.11
N ASP A 438 13.67 -1.48 28.19
CA ASP A 438 13.12 -0.40 29.00
C ASP A 438 13.12 0.95 28.25
N PRO A 439 12.31 1.93 28.68
CA PRO A 439 12.24 3.23 28.02
C PRO A 439 13.55 4.03 28.03
N LYS A 440 14.43 3.81 29.01
CA LYS A 440 15.74 4.49 29.09
C LYS A 440 16.67 4.00 27.98
N THR A 441 16.66 2.71 27.68
CA THR A 441 17.44 2.10 26.60
C THR A 441 16.97 2.61 25.22
N ILE A 442 15.66 2.85 25.06
CA ILE A 442 15.12 3.51 23.85
C ILE A 442 15.65 4.94 23.77
N SER A 443 15.52 5.72 24.85
CA SER A 443 16.01 7.11 24.95
C SER A 443 17.49 7.23 24.56
N GLU A 444 18.36 6.40 25.14
CA GLU A 444 19.79 6.35 24.81
C GLU A 444 20.06 5.98 23.35
N SER A 445 19.17 5.21 22.72
CA SER A 445 19.32 4.75 21.33
C SER A 445 18.87 5.77 20.28
N LEU A 446 18.03 6.75 20.65
CA LEU A 446 17.59 7.82 19.74
C LEU A 446 18.77 8.68 19.28
N ALA A 447 19.79 8.86 20.12
CA ALA A 447 21.02 9.57 19.78
C ALA A 447 21.85 8.91 18.64
N ASN A 448 21.50 7.68 18.22
CA ASN A 448 22.20 6.96 17.15
C ASN A 448 21.59 7.17 15.75
N ILE A 449 20.47 7.91 15.63
CA ILE A 449 19.88 8.29 14.34
C ILE A 449 19.89 9.82 14.18
N SER A 450 20.14 10.31 12.96
CA SER A 450 20.01 11.73 12.67
C SER A 450 18.52 12.09 12.57
N SER A 451 18.09 13.02 13.42
CA SER A 451 16.70 13.50 13.49
C SER A 451 16.69 15.01 13.69
N LEU A 452 15.68 15.66 13.12
CA LEU A 452 15.33 17.06 13.33
C LEU A 452 14.06 17.21 14.18
N ASP A 453 13.61 16.12 14.81
CA ASP A 453 12.53 16.09 15.79
C ASP A 453 13.07 16.16 17.23
N ASP A 454 12.22 16.53 18.18
CA ASP A 454 12.43 16.22 19.60
C ASP A 454 12.05 14.75 19.85
N ASP A 455 12.96 13.85 19.47
CA ASP A 455 12.72 12.40 19.58
C ASP A 455 12.41 11.97 21.02
N GLN A 456 12.93 12.69 22.03
CA GLN A 456 12.67 12.39 23.43
C GLN A 456 11.25 12.78 23.84
N ALA A 457 10.78 13.98 23.49
CA ALA A 457 9.38 14.34 23.68
C ALA A 457 8.45 13.37 22.92
N THR A 458 8.87 12.91 21.74
CA THR A 458 8.19 11.89 20.92
C THR A 458 8.12 10.52 21.60
N LEU A 459 9.17 10.10 22.30
CA LEU A 459 9.17 8.93 23.16
C LEU A 459 8.27 9.14 24.40
N ASP A 460 8.37 10.25 25.11
CA ASP A 460 7.66 10.49 26.36
C ASP A 460 6.13 10.42 26.19
N ARG A 461 5.59 11.04 25.14
CA ARG A 461 4.15 10.93 24.81
C ARG A 461 3.77 9.56 24.22
N THR A 462 4.71 8.80 23.64
CA THR A 462 4.49 7.38 23.30
C THR A 462 4.25 6.56 24.56
N LEU A 463 5.10 6.75 25.57
CA LEU A 463 5.00 6.06 26.86
C LEU A 463 3.74 6.49 27.62
N GLN A 464 3.38 7.78 27.57
CA GLN A 464 2.16 8.26 28.18
C GLN A 464 0.90 7.68 27.52
N HIS A 465 0.83 7.64 26.18
CA HIS A 465 -0.26 6.97 25.47
C HIS A 465 -0.44 5.49 25.87
N LEU A 466 0.65 4.77 26.15
CA LEU A 466 0.59 3.41 26.67
C LEU A 466 -0.03 3.39 28.09
N ARG A 467 0.46 4.24 29.00
CA ARG A 467 -0.07 4.37 30.38
C ARG A 467 -1.56 4.73 30.40
N ASP A 468 -2.00 5.67 29.55
CA ASP A 468 -3.40 6.08 29.42
C ASP A 468 -4.32 4.93 28.95
N ASN A 469 -3.74 3.96 28.22
CA ASN A 469 -4.42 2.73 27.80
C ASN A 469 -4.21 1.54 28.75
N ASN A 470 -3.69 1.79 29.97
CA ASN A 470 -3.39 0.80 31.00
C ASN A 470 -2.31 -0.23 30.59
N VAL A 471 -1.38 0.16 29.72
CA VAL A 471 -0.15 -0.58 29.41
C VAL A 471 0.98 -0.03 30.26
N ASP A 472 1.70 -0.91 30.94
CA ASP A 472 2.87 -0.54 31.73
C ASP A 472 4.15 -0.68 30.88
N PRO A 473 4.75 0.42 30.39
CA PRO A 473 5.88 0.34 29.47
C PRO A 473 7.15 -0.24 30.11
N GLU A 474 7.27 -0.25 31.44
CA GLU A 474 8.40 -0.88 32.13
C GLU A 474 8.29 -2.42 32.13
N LYS A 475 7.07 -2.96 32.03
CA LYS A 475 6.76 -4.40 32.11
C LYS A 475 6.44 -5.04 30.77
N GLU A 476 5.57 -4.42 29.97
CA GLU A 476 5.18 -4.95 28.66
C GLU A 476 6.26 -4.67 27.60
N GLN A 477 6.96 -3.54 27.77
CA GLN A 477 8.08 -3.04 26.96
C GLN A 477 7.77 -2.84 25.47
N LEU A 478 8.52 -1.94 24.84
CA LEU A 478 8.55 -1.82 23.38
C LEU A 478 9.77 -2.56 22.85
N SER A 479 9.63 -3.14 21.67
CA SER A 479 10.73 -3.69 20.90
C SER A 479 11.48 -2.55 20.22
N LEU A 480 12.81 -2.55 20.31
CA LEU A 480 13.68 -1.56 19.69
C LEU A 480 14.40 -2.15 18.48
N GLY A 481 14.06 -1.63 17.30
CA GLY A 481 14.76 -1.88 16.04
C GLY A 481 16.16 -1.28 16.02
N PRO A 482 17.13 -1.91 15.33
CA PRO A 482 18.42 -1.29 15.07
C PRO A 482 18.25 -0.09 14.13
N VAL A 483 19.23 0.82 14.17
CA VAL A 483 19.43 1.82 13.09
C VAL A 483 19.86 1.05 11.84
N LEU A 484 18.98 1.00 10.84
CA LEU A 484 19.26 0.36 9.56
C LEU A 484 19.68 1.44 8.56
N LYS A 485 20.90 1.34 8.02
CA LYS A 485 21.34 2.14 6.88
C LYS A 485 20.74 1.59 5.59
N PHE A 486 20.27 2.48 4.74
CA PHE A 486 19.67 2.18 3.44
C PHE A 486 20.39 2.98 2.36
N ASP A 487 20.82 2.30 1.30
CA ASP A 487 21.30 2.95 0.07
C ASP A 487 20.08 3.38 -0.75
N PRO A 488 19.85 4.70 -0.93
CA PRO A 488 18.68 5.22 -1.59
C PRO A 488 18.79 5.26 -3.12
N GLU A 489 19.98 5.00 -3.68
CA GLU A 489 20.22 4.87 -5.12
C GLU A 489 20.08 3.41 -5.57
N ALA A 490 20.69 2.48 -4.82
CA ALA A 490 20.56 1.04 -5.03
C ALA A 490 19.22 0.47 -4.53
N GLU A 491 18.54 1.18 -3.61
CA GLU A 491 17.32 0.78 -2.93
C GLU A 491 17.43 -0.50 -2.07
N GLY A 492 18.52 -0.64 -1.32
CA GLY A 492 18.75 -1.77 -0.42
C GLY A 492 19.46 -1.40 0.88
N PHE A 493 19.32 -2.23 1.90
CA PHE A 493 20.05 -2.11 3.16
C PHE A 493 21.52 -2.47 2.98
N VAL A 494 22.42 -1.72 3.63
CA VAL A 494 23.86 -1.86 3.38
C VAL A 494 24.51 -2.91 4.30
N ASP A 495 24.35 -2.74 5.61
CA ASP A 495 25.13 -3.44 6.64
C ASP A 495 24.29 -4.42 7.51
N ASN A 496 23.15 -4.91 7.03
CA ASN A 496 22.30 -5.85 7.80
C ASN A 496 21.62 -6.90 6.91
N ASP A 497 22.04 -8.16 7.02
CA ASP A 497 21.58 -9.23 6.13
C ASP A 497 20.16 -9.73 6.44
N GLU A 498 19.69 -9.59 7.69
CA GLU A 498 18.30 -9.90 8.04
C GLU A 498 17.33 -8.88 7.43
N ALA A 499 17.70 -7.59 7.45
CA ALA A 499 16.94 -6.53 6.79
C ALA A 499 16.93 -6.69 5.27
N LYS A 500 18.07 -7.02 4.64
CA LYS A 500 18.17 -7.35 3.21
C LYS A 500 17.24 -8.49 2.82
N ALA A 501 17.18 -9.55 3.63
CA ALA A 501 16.28 -10.69 3.39
C ALA A 501 14.78 -10.30 3.39
N MET A 502 14.41 -9.15 3.98
CA MET A 502 13.04 -8.62 3.99
C MET A 502 12.75 -7.59 2.90
N GLU A 503 13.72 -7.25 2.03
CA GLU A 503 13.49 -6.39 0.84
C GLU A 503 12.58 -7.07 -0.20
N THR A 504 12.53 -8.39 -0.17
CA THR A 504 11.73 -9.28 -1.01
C THR A 504 11.08 -10.37 -0.15
N ARG A 505 10.52 -11.41 -0.76
CA ARG A 505 9.88 -12.54 -0.08
C ARG A 505 10.06 -13.85 -0.82
N GLU A 506 9.79 -14.96 -0.14
CA GLU A 506 9.48 -16.22 -0.82
C GLU A 506 8.13 -16.08 -1.56
N TYR A 507 8.15 -16.40 -2.85
CA TYR A 507 6.98 -16.41 -3.73
C TYR A 507 6.56 -17.85 -4.03
N ARG A 508 5.27 -18.05 -4.26
CA ARG A 508 4.76 -19.33 -4.77
C ARG A 508 5.03 -19.49 -6.27
N ASP A 509 5.30 -20.72 -6.71
CA ASP A 509 5.40 -21.09 -8.13
C ASP A 509 4.18 -20.57 -8.93
N GLY A 510 4.44 -19.83 -10.01
CA GLY A 510 3.40 -19.19 -10.84
C GLY A 510 2.85 -17.86 -10.29
N PHE A 511 3.40 -17.36 -9.19
CA PHE A 511 3.03 -16.09 -8.56
C PHE A 511 4.26 -15.25 -8.16
N VAL A 512 5.35 -15.37 -8.92
CA VAL A 512 6.63 -14.70 -8.68
C VAL A 512 6.60 -13.29 -9.26
N VAL A 513 6.90 -12.27 -8.46
CA VAL A 513 7.12 -10.91 -8.97
C VAL A 513 8.56 -10.82 -9.51
N PRO A 514 8.76 -10.54 -10.82
CA PRO A 514 10.10 -10.48 -11.41
C PRO A 514 10.93 -9.35 -10.78
N SER A 515 12.26 -9.45 -10.88
CA SER A 515 13.13 -8.32 -10.52
C SER A 515 12.96 -7.17 -11.51
N ALA A 516 13.25 -5.95 -11.10
CA ALA A 516 13.22 -4.79 -11.99
C ALA A 516 14.21 -4.88 -13.18
N ALA A 517 15.16 -5.82 -13.17
CA ALA A 517 16.03 -6.11 -14.31
C ALA A 517 15.45 -7.18 -15.26
N ASP A 518 14.55 -8.05 -14.76
CA ASP A 518 13.89 -9.12 -15.52
C ASP A 518 12.53 -8.71 -16.09
N VAL A 519 11.89 -7.70 -15.48
CA VAL A 519 10.73 -6.96 -16.01
C VAL A 519 10.99 -6.54 -17.44
#